data_AF-A0A5C8C9P0-F1
#
_entry.id   AF-A0A5C8C9P0-F1
#
_cell.length_a   1.000
_cell.length_b   1.000
_cell.length_c   1.000
_cell.angle_alpha   90.00
_cell.angle_beta   90.00
_cell.angle_gamma   90.00
#
_symmetry.space_group_name_H-M   'P 1'
#
loop_
_entity.id
_entity.type
_entity.pdbx_description
1 polymer ?
#
loop_
_entity_poly.entity_id
_entity_poly.type
_entity_poly.pdbx_seq_one_letter_code
_entity_poly.pdbx_strand_id
1 'polypeptide(L)' 'LTQVIFADQVNIRQVNTLSDQDGIANMKLLIEVKGLAQLSRLLARLEQQPGIISARRLVQGS' A
#
# COMPACT_ATOMS: atom_id res chain seq x y z
N LEU A 1 0.94 -9.92 -2.01
CA LEU A 1 1.11 -8.45 -2.19
C LEU A 1 0.83 -7.98 -3.62
N THR A 2 1.59 -8.45 -4.63
CA THR A 2 1.44 -8.04 -6.04
C THR A 2 0.02 -8.26 -6.58
N GLN A 3 -0.61 -9.40 -6.28
CA GLN A 3 -1.97 -9.71 -6.73
C GLN A 3 -3.04 -8.68 -6.30
N VAL A 4 -2.96 -8.13 -5.08
CA VAL A 4 -3.93 -7.13 -4.60
C VAL A 4 -3.76 -5.79 -5.31
N ILE A 5 -2.51 -5.40 -5.49
CA ILE A 5 -2.14 -4.16 -6.19
C ILE A 5 -2.63 -4.19 -7.65
N PHE A 6 -2.47 -5.33 -8.33
CA PHE A 6 -2.92 -5.48 -9.72
C PHE A 6 -4.44 -5.60 -9.87
N ALA A 7 -5.14 -6.13 -8.87
CA ALA A 7 -6.59 -6.32 -8.93
C ALA A 7 -7.38 -5.00 -8.93
N ASP A 8 -6.88 -3.95 -8.28
CA ASP A 8 -7.61 -2.68 -8.13
C ASP A 8 -7.30 -1.66 -9.24
N GLN A 9 -6.60 -2.05 -10.32
CA GLN A 9 -6.16 -1.15 -11.41
C GLN A 9 -5.45 0.10 -10.88
N VAL A 10 -4.59 -0.09 -9.90
CA VAL A 10 -3.86 1.01 -9.26
C VAL A 10 -2.53 1.20 -9.97
N ASN A 11 -2.29 2.40 -10.47
CA ASN A 11 -1.00 2.74 -11.06
C ASN A 11 -0.01 3.08 -9.94
N ILE A 12 1.07 2.29 -9.86
CA ILE A 12 2.18 2.58 -8.95
C ILE A 12 3.21 3.45 -9.69
N ARG A 13 3.55 4.59 -9.10
CA ARG A 13 4.58 5.50 -9.61
C ARG A 13 5.94 5.23 -8.98
N GLN A 14 5.96 4.95 -7.68
CA GLN A 14 7.19 4.67 -6.94
C GLN A 14 6.92 3.65 -5.84
N VAL A 15 7.94 2.82 -5.57
CA VAL A 15 7.97 1.90 -4.45
C VAL A 15 9.27 2.12 -3.71
N ASN A 16 9.18 2.44 -2.43
CA ASN A 16 10.32 2.47 -1.53
C ASN A 16 10.11 1.41 -0.45
N THR A 17 11.07 0.51 -0.29
CA THR A 17 11.00 -0.55 0.70
C THR A 17 12.23 -0.47 1.59
N LEU A 18 12.01 -0.39 2.89
CA LEU A 18 13.05 -0.47 3.91
C LEU A 18 12.76 -1.66 4.81
N SER A 19 13.62 -2.67 4.74
CA SER A 19 13.48 -3.89 5.54
C SER A 19 14.36 -3.78 6.78
N ASP A 20 13.81 -4.21 7.91
CA ASP A 20 14.53 -4.37 9.18
C ASP A 20 15.14 -5.78 9.29
N GLN A 21 16.11 -5.95 10.20
CA GLN A 21 16.74 -7.21 10.57
C GLN A 21 15.74 -8.23 11.13
N ASP A 22 14.64 -7.76 11.73
CA ASP A 22 13.54 -8.59 12.23
C ASP A 22 12.64 -9.16 11.12
N GLY A 23 13.00 -8.95 9.84
CA GLY A 23 12.24 -9.45 8.69
C GLY A 23 10.97 -8.64 8.38
N ILE A 24 10.80 -7.48 9.00
CA ILE A 24 9.67 -6.58 8.75
C ILE A 24 10.05 -5.58 7.65
N ALA A 25 9.23 -5.51 6.59
CA ALA A 25 9.40 -4.55 5.51
C ALA A 25 8.46 -3.35 5.67
N ASN A 26 9.03 -2.15 5.76
CA ASN A 26 8.31 -0.89 5.69
C ASN A 26 8.24 -0.41 4.24
N MET A 27 7.05 -0.44 3.65
CA MET A 27 6.83 -0.05 2.25
C MET A 27 6.11 1.30 2.14
N LYS A 28 6.66 2.21 1.33
CA LYS A 28 5.99 3.46 0.91
C LYS A 28 5.72 3.37 -0.58
N LEU A 29 4.44 3.38 -0.94
CA LEU A 29 3.99 3.31 -2.32
C LEU A 29 3.39 4.67 -2.71
N LEU A 30 3.94 5.28 -3.76
CA LEU A 30 3.31 6.41 -4.42
C LEU A 30 2.40 5.86 -5.50
N ILE A 31 1.09 6.10 -5.34
CA ILE A 31 0.06 5.55 -6.22
C ILE A 31 -0.86 6.63 -6.75
N GLU A 32 -1.36 6.43 -7.95
CA GLU A 32 -2.47 7.20 -8.49
C GLU A 32 -3.77 6.45 -8.32
N VAL A 33 -4.78 7.17 -7.84
CA VAL A 33 -6.14 6.66 -7.65
C VAL A 33 -7.12 7.62 -8.29
N LYS A 34 -8.22 7.09 -8.84
CA LYS A 34 -9.30 7.87 -9.43
C LYS A 34 -10.12 8.65 -8.38
N GLY A 35 -10.04 8.24 -7.12
CA GLY A 35 -10.72 8.89 -6.00
C GLY A 35 -10.54 8.16 -4.67
N LEU A 36 -11.01 8.77 -3.58
CA LEU A 36 -10.82 8.25 -2.22
C LEU A 36 -11.51 6.90 -1.97
N ALA A 37 -12.63 6.63 -2.65
CA ALA A 37 -13.31 5.33 -2.54
C ALA A 37 -12.46 4.17 -3.07
N GLN A 38 -11.65 4.39 -4.13
CA GLN A 38 -10.71 3.39 -4.61
C GLN A 38 -9.59 3.17 -3.61
N LEU A 39 -9.03 4.25 -3.04
CA LEU A 39 -8.00 4.15 -2.02
C LEU A 39 -8.48 3.41 -0.76
N SER A 40 -9.69 3.70 -0.29
CA SER A 40 -10.29 3.04 0.87
C SER A 40 -10.40 1.53 0.66
N ARG A 41 -10.90 1.10 -0.51
CA ARG A 41 -10.98 -0.33 -0.86
C ARG A 41 -9.60 -0.98 -0.94
N LEU A 42 -8.61 -0.30 -1.53
CA LEU A 42 -7.24 -0.81 -1.61
C LEU A 42 -6.64 -1.01 -0.22
N LEU A 43 -6.76 -0.02 0.67
CA LEU A 43 -6.24 -0.12 2.04
C LEU A 43 -6.91 -1.27 2.80
N ALA A 44 -8.24 -1.39 2.71
CA ALA A 44 -8.96 -2.49 3.33
C ALA A 44 -8.48 -3.86 2.81
N ARG A 45 -8.25 -4.01 1.50
CA ARG A 45 -7.72 -5.26 0.93
C ARG A 45 -6.29 -5.55 1.36
N LEU A 46 -5.44 -4.52 1.47
CA LEU A 46 -4.05 -4.66 1.93
C LEU A 46 -4.01 -5.17 3.37
N GLU A 47 -4.83 -4.61 4.26
CA GLU A 47 -4.90 -5.04 5.67
C GLU A 47 -5.40 -6.48 5.84
N GLN A 48 -6.17 -7.00 4.89
CA GLN A 48 -6.62 -8.40 4.89
C GLN A 48 -5.55 -9.39 4.39
N GLN A 49 -4.40 -8.92 3.88
CA GLN A 49 -3.37 -9.83 3.39
C GLN A 49 -2.55 -10.44 4.53
N PRO A 50 -2.30 -11.77 4.50
CA PRO A 50 -1.35 -12.39 5.40
C PRO A 50 0.02 -11.71 5.31
N GLY A 51 0.63 -11.42 6.46
CA GLY A 51 1.93 -10.76 6.55
C GLY A 51 1.90 -9.23 6.42
N ILE A 52 0.72 -8.61 6.23
CA ILE A 52 0.55 -7.17 6.41
C ILE A 52 0.18 -6.86 7.86
N ILE A 53 1.02 -6.08 8.52
CA ILE A 53 0.78 -5.64 9.90
C ILE A 53 -0.20 -4.45 9.91
N SER A 54 -0.03 -3.49 9.00
CA SER A 54 -0.95 -2.36 8.81
C SER A 54 -0.75 -1.72 7.44
N ALA A 55 -1.80 -1.07 6.91
CA ALA A 55 -1.70 -0.29 5.68
C ALA A 55 -2.48 1.02 5.84
N ARG A 56 -1.81 2.16 5.70
CA ARG A 56 -2.43 3.48 5.86
C ARG A 56 -2.01 4.45 4.77
N ARG A 57 -2.89 5.41 4.47
CA ARG A 57 -2.53 6.57 3.65
C ARG A 57 -1.55 7.46 4.41
N LEU A 58 -0.37 7.68 3.84
CA LEU A 58 0.53 8.73 4.28
C LEU A 58 0.12 10.05 3.59
N VAL A 59 -0.20 11.09 4.37
CA VAL A 59 -0.42 12.44 3.85
C VAL A 59 0.90 13.18 3.95
N GLN A 60 1.42 13.66 2.82
CA GLN A 60 2.64 14.45 2.81
C GLN A 60 2.28 15.88 3.23
N GLY A 61 2.30 16.13 4.54
CA GLY A 61 1.98 17.45 5.10
C GLY A 61 1.35 17.37 6.49
N SER A 62 2.20 17.25 7.51
CA SER A 62 2.04 17.75 8.88
C SER A 62 3.37 17.58 9.60
#